data_AF-A0A533VHR3-F1
#
_entry.id   AF-A0A533VHR3-F1
#
_cell.length_a   1.000
_cell.length_b   1.000
_cell.length_c   1.000
_cell.angle_alpha   90.00
_cell.angle_beta   90.00
_cell.angle_gamma   90.00
#
_symmetry.space_group_name_H-M   'P 1'
#
loop_
_entity.id
_entity.type
_entity.pdbx_description
1 polymer ?
#
loop_
_entity_poly.entity_id
_entity_poly.type
_entity_poly.pdbx_seq_one_letter_code
_entity_poly.pdbx_strand_id
1 'polypeptide(L)' 'QIVQSYEGTSSVSEAATIKSSKGTLVVEKQKFSPNLTIAIARIER' A
#
# COMPACT_ATOMS: atom_id res chain seq x y z
N GLN A 1 -3.90 -18.26 3.80
CA GLN A 1 -3.02 -17.82 2.69
C GLN A 1 -3.65 -16.58 2.06
N ILE A 2 -3.40 -15.39 2.62
CA ILE A 2 -4.18 -14.16 2.33
C ILE A 2 -3.50 -13.29 1.25
N VAL A 3 -2.21 -13.49 1.03
CA VAL A 3 -1.37 -12.58 0.21
C VAL A 3 -1.41 -12.92 -1.29
N GLN A 4 -2.01 -14.05 -1.67
CA GLN A 4 -2.05 -14.50 -3.07
C GLN A 4 -3.30 -14.06 -3.84
N SER A 5 -4.29 -13.43 -3.20
CA SER A 5 -5.57 -13.09 -3.83
C SER A 5 -5.63 -11.68 -4.45
N TYR A 6 -4.56 -10.90 -4.36
CA TYR A 6 -4.45 -9.57 -4.98
C TYR A 6 -3.22 -9.54 -5.89
N GLU A 7 -3.34 -10.26 -7.02
CA GLU A 7 -2.36 -10.49 -8.10
C GLU A 7 -1.91 -9.22 -8.87
N GLY A 8 -1.82 -8.08 -8.19
CA GLY A 8 -1.37 -6.81 -8.79
C GLY A 8 -0.82 -5.79 -7.80
N THR A 9 -0.93 -6.01 -6.48
CA THR A 9 -0.44 -5.04 -5.48
C THR A 9 0.58 -5.69 -4.55
N SER A 10 1.82 -5.20 -4.60
CA SER A 10 3.02 -5.79 -3.97
C SER A 10 2.99 -5.85 -2.44
N SER A 11 2.00 -5.21 -1.78
CA SER A 11 1.92 -5.13 -0.32
C SER A 11 0.50 -4.84 0.18
N VAL A 12 0.17 -5.35 1.37
CA VAL A 12 -1.06 -5.02 2.11
C VAL A 12 -1.14 -3.51 2.38
N SER A 13 -0.02 -2.87 2.73
CA SER A 13 0.01 -1.42 2.99
C SER A 13 -0.36 -0.62 1.75
N GLU A 14 0.13 -1.01 0.58
CA GLU A 14 -0.15 -0.31 -0.69
C GLU A 14 -1.61 -0.48 -1.10
N ALA A 15 -2.14 -1.71 -0.99
CA ALA A 15 -3.53 -2.00 -1.28
C ALA A 15 -4.48 -1.20 -0.36
N ALA A 16 -4.17 -1.14 0.94
CA ALA A 16 -4.95 -0.36 1.90
C ALA A 16 -4.93 1.14 1.58
N THR A 17 -3.75 1.68 1.26
CA THR A 17 -3.58 3.12 0.97
C THR A 17 -4.29 3.52 -0.33
N ILE A 18 -4.19 2.74 -1.42
CA ILE A 18 -4.94 3.00 -2.66
C ILE A 18 -6.44 2.93 -2.38
N LYS A 19 -6.91 1.87 -1.71
CA LYS A 19 -8.33 1.67 -1.40
C LYS A 19 -8.90 2.81 -0.56
N SER A 20 -8.16 3.29 0.44
CA SER A 20 -8.62 4.36 1.34
C SER A 20 -8.55 5.75 0.71
N SER A 21 -7.54 6.02 -0.11
CA SER A 21 -7.32 7.35 -0.69
C SER A 21 -8.09 7.57 -1.99
N LYS A 22 -8.48 6.49 -2.68
CA LYS A 22 -8.98 6.49 -4.07
C LYS A 22 -8.07 7.23 -5.06
N GLY A 23 -6.83 7.51 -4.68
CA GLY A 23 -5.87 8.22 -5.52
C GLY A 23 -4.62 7.37 -5.75
N THR A 24 -3.52 8.04 -6.09
CA THR A 24 -2.32 7.39 -6.60
C THR A 24 -1.24 7.28 -5.52
N LEU A 25 -0.52 6.15 -5.50
CA LEU A 25 0.69 5.99 -4.69
C LEU A 25 1.72 7.04 -5.10
N VAL A 26 2.28 7.74 -4.12
CA VAL A 26 3.26 8.82 -4.34
C VAL A 26 4.69 8.31 -4.15
N VAL A 27 4.87 7.32 -3.29
CA VAL A 27 6.18 6.74 -2.95
C VAL A 27 6.04 5.23 -2.83
N GLU A 28 7.04 4.50 -3.30
CA GLU A 28 7.15 3.06 -3.07
C GLU A 28 7.19 2.73 -1.57
N LYS A 29 6.67 1.56 -1.19
CA LYS A 29 6.61 1.14 0.22
C LYS A 29 7.97 1.22 0.91
N GLN A 30 8.00 1.85 2.08
CA GLN A 30 9.18 1.93 2.93
C GLN A 30 9.05 0.91 4.07
N LYS A 31 10.05 0.03 4.22
CA LYS A 31 10.11 -0.97 5.30
C LYS A 31 11.01 -0.48 6.43
N PHE A 32 10.47 -0.43 7.63
CA PHE A 32 11.16 -0.10 8.86
C PHE A 32 11.18 -1.33 9.79
N SER A 33 12.37 -1.77 10.17
CA SER A 33 12.54 -2.88 11.12
C SER A 33 12.02 -2.50 12.52
N PRO A 34 11.50 -3.45 13.32
CA PRO A 34 11.34 -4.87 12.98
C PRO A 34 10.09 -5.18 12.14
N ASN A 35 8.99 -4.41 12.27
CA ASN A 35 7.68 -4.82 11.74
C ASN A 35 6.81 -3.67 11.19
N LEU A 36 7.39 -2.54 10.79
CA LEU A 36 6.64 -1.39 10.28
C LEU A 36 6.81 -1.26 8.76
N THR A 37 5.72 -1.09 8.02
CA THR A 37 5.75 -0.82 6.57
C THR A 37 4.79 0.30 6.24
N ILE A 38 5.30 1.36 5.61
CA ILE A 38 4.55 2.58 5.31
C ILE A 38 4.35 2.65 3.80
N ALA A 39 3.13 2.99 3.38
CA ALA A 39 2.78 3.31 2.00
C ALA A 39 2.01 4.64 1.98
N ILE A 40 2.39 5.55 1.09
CA ILE A 40 1.85 6.92 1.01
C ILE A 40 1.15 7.11 -0.34
N ALA A 41 -0.10 7.54 -0.31
CA ALA A 41 -0.84 7.92 -1.51
C ALA A 41 -1.40 9.33 -1.38
N ARG A 42 -1.54 9.99 -2.52
CA ARG A 42 -2.21 11.27 -2.66
C ARG A 42 -3.70 10.98 -2.82
N ILE A 43 -4.53 11.68 -2.06
CA ILE A 43 -5.99 11.62 -2.22
C ILE A 43 -6.36 12.42 -3.47
N GLU A 44 -7.16 11.81 -4.34
CA GLU A 44 -7.88 12.51 -5.40
C GLU A 44 -9.29 12.81 -4.89
N ARG A 45 -9.72 14.08 -4.99
CA ARG A 45 -11.05 14.54 -4.59
C ARG A 45 -12.02 14.46 -5.76
#